data_AF-A0AAE6IRW0-F1
#
_entry.id   AF-A0AAE6IRW0-F1
#
_cell.length_a   1.000
_cell.length_b   1.000
_cell.length_c   1.000
_cell.angle_alpha   90.00
_cell.angle_beta   90.00
_cell.angle_gamma   90.00
#
_symmetry.space_group_name_H-M   'P 1'
#
loop_
_entity.id
_entity.type
_entity.pdbx_description
1 polymer ?
#
loop_
_entity_poly.entity_id
_entity_poly.type
_entity_poly.pdbx_seq_one_letter_code
_entity_poly.pdbx_strand_id
1 'polypeptide(L)'
;MSSNFSRLFRKSPLFRFFMLIFTLAVIGGGFSFFISLIKKKPVITEIKPELFTRGQEITIYGEHFGEPSDFTWIKIGDQKLASATCRQWNNSSISFTVPEASHEKLLSVHVNGKSSNLKFLADTDMLPAYHHKKNVFLQPQIESSNTDAAEIGKIISLYGKNFGTARNGALVVFTAANEILNKTVKLSDHPSINGAICSPVNFDYDYWSDRELRIRVPDGASSGNIFIITDQGTSNPYPFKLKNRVGSKIYTDKRSYQVVEEIEISNIVASKPNTFFIRMPIPPITGVQNNISILSIKPKPFVENFQDSTLHRFSDLEEGTNIRIRQEYMLDRYKVETKINPAAVRINAKMNEPLYAAYTASDTFIPANDEVIQKQSQSIVKNERNPYLKAKKIYTFLLNNIKPKQGNPEDAGKPIIAALESKLADAYDMSLLFCALTRAAGIPSVPTAGIVIDSNKNTYLHWWAEFYLEGFGWIPVDLGLACNMPFDSGVQDKKNWYFGNIDAFHIAFSRGIQRQTPMILNGRIVSGKRSYALRTIWEETTPSISAYTSLWRTPKVIAVY
;
A
#
# COMPACT_ATOMS: atom_id res chain seq x y z
N MET A 1 -79.97 -3.46 13.27
CA MET A 1 -79.11 -2.64 14.16
C MET A 1 -79.50 -1.15 14.24
N SER A 2 -80.64 -0.67 13.70
CA SER A 2 -80.88 0.79 13.55
C SER A 2 -81.80 1.47 14.60
N SER A 3 -82.46 0.76 15.52
CA SER A 3 -83.46 1.39 16.42
C SER A 3 -82.88 2.05 17.68
N ASN A 4 -81.81 1.49 18.27
CA ASN A 4 -81.22 2.04 19.50
C ASN A 4 -80.29 3.24 19.24
N PHE A 5 -79.62 3.25 18.10
CA PHE A 5 -78.70 4.32 17.72
C PHE A 5 -79.42 5.67 17.49
N SER A 6 -80.56 5.64 16.78
CA SER A 6 -81.35 6.86 16.51
C SER A 6 -81.95 7.46 17.78
N ARG A 7 -82.33 6.60 18.73
CA ARG A 7 -82.86 6.99 20.04
C ARG A 7 -81.79 7.63 20.92
N LEU A 8 -80.59 7.04 20.97
CA LEU A 8 -79.45 7.57 21.73
C LEU A 8 -78.94 8.90 21.14
N PHE A 9 -78.89 9.03 19.81
CA PHE A 9 -78.49 10.26 19.14
C PHE A 9 -79.46 11.42 19.41
N ARG A 10 -80.78 11.16 19.46
CA ARG A 10 -81.77 12.22 19.75
C ARG A 10 -81.85 12.63 21.22
N LYS A 11 -81.71 11.71 22.17
CA LYS A 11 -81.97 12.02 23.61
C LYS A 11 -80.75 12.41 24.44
N SER A 12 -79.53 12.01 24.06
CA SER A 12 -78.35 12.24 24.90
C SER A 12 -77.40 13.27 24.28
N PRO A 13 -77.24 14.46 24.90
CA PRO A 13 -76.25 15.45 24.47
C PRO A 13 -74.81 14.90 24.52
N LEU A 14 -74.51 14.11 25.56
CA LEU A 14 -73.21 13.45 25.73
C LEU A 14 -72.90 12.47 24.60
N PHE A 15 -73.89 11.68 24.16
CA PHE A 15 -73.71 10.74 23.06
C PHE A 15 -73.45 11.47 21.72
N ARG A 16 -74.10 12.62 21.48
CA ARG A 16 -73.81 13.46 20.32
C ARG A 16 -72.39 14.03 20.36
N PHE A 17 -71.93 14.46 21.54
CA PHE A 17 -70.58 14.96 21.74
C PHE A 17 -69.52 13.88 21.49
N PHE A 18 -69.70 12.67 22.01
CA PHE A 18 -68.79 11.56 21.74
C PHE A 18 -68.81 11.11 20.27
N MET A 19 -69.97 11.13 19.61
CA MET A 19 -70.05 10.83 18.16
C MET A 19 -69.37 11.91 17.31
N LEU A 20 -69.41 13.18 17.74
CA LEU A 20 -68.68 14.26 17.10
C LEU A 20 -67.16 14.08 17.26
N ILE A 21 -66.69 13.74 18.46
CA ILE A 21 -65.27 13.44 18.71
C ILE A 21 -64.81 12.22 17.93
N PHE A 22 -65.62 11.15 17.89
CA PHE A 22 -65.29 9.93 17.16
C PHE A 22 -65.23 10.20 15.65
N THR A 23 -66.17 10.96 15.09
CA THR A 23 -66.12 11.36 13.67
C THR A 23 -64.93 12.26 13.38
N LEU A 24 -64.59 13.22 14.25
CA LEU A 24 -63.38 14.04 14.13
C LEU A 24 -62.09 13.20 14.24
N ALA A 25 -62.05 12.20 15.10
CA ALA A 25 -60.91 11.29 15.24
C ALA A 25 -60.75 10.35 14.04
N VAL A 26 -61.85 9.87 13.46
CA VAL A 26 -61.84 9.07 12.23
C VAL A 26 -61.42 9.93 11.02
N ILE A 27 -61.89 11.18 10.95
CA ILE A 27 -61.47 12.13 9.92
C ILE A 27 -59.98 12.48 10.10
N GLY A 28 -59.53 12.78 11.32
CA GLY A 28 -58.13 13.09 11.62
C GLY A 28 -57.18 11.90 11.40
N GLY A 29 -57.60 10.69 11.80
CA GLY A 29 -56.86 9.45 11.57
C GLY A 29 -56.81 9.08 10.09
N GLY A 30 -57.92 9.25 9.37
CA GLY A 30 -57.99 9.11 7.91
C GLY A 30 -57.10 10.12 7.19
N PHE A 31 -57.10 11.38 7.63
CA PHE A 31 -56.24 12.43 7.09
C PHE A 31 -54.75 12.15 7.36
N SER A 32 -54.40 11.66 8.55
CA SER A 32 -53.01 11.26 8.88
C SER A 32 -52.56 10.01 8.12
N PHE A 33 -53.44 9.05 7.88
CA PHE A 33 -53.17 7.85 7.07
C PHE A 33 -53.00 8.20 5.60
N PHE A 34 -53.86 9.07 5.05
CA PHE A 34 -53.72 9.63 3.70
C PHE A 34 -52.45 10.50 3.56
N ILE A 35 -52.07 11.28 4.56
CA ILE A 35 -50.78 12.00 4.58
C ILE A 35 -49.60 11.01 4.56
N SER A 36 -49.67 9.88 5.27
CA SER A 36 -48.61 8.87 5.25
C SER A 36 -48.49 8.12 3.91
N LEU A 37 -49.60 8.02 3.17
CA LEU A 37 -49.65 7.53 1.79
C LEU A 37 -49.19 8.56 0.75
N ILE A 38 -49.03 9.83 1.15
CA ILE A 38 -48.58 10.91 0.27
C ILE A 38 -47.07 11.16 0.47
N LYS A 39 -46.31 10.58 -0.48
CA LYS A 39 -44.92 10.87 -0.90
C LYS A 39 -43.82 10.22 -0.05
N LYS A 40 -43.47 8.98 -0.41
CA LYS A 40 -42.18 8.34 -0.07
C LYS A 40 -41.00 9.23 -0.52
N LYS A 41 -39.87 9.18 0.19
CA LYS A 41 -38.68 9.97 -0.18
C LYS A 41 -38.13 9.46 -1.53
N PRO A 42 -37.70 10.36 -2.44
CA PRO A 42 -37.03 9.94 -3.67
C PRO A 42 -35.72 9.22 -3.34
N VAL A 43 -35.39 8.16 -4.08
CA VAL A 43 -34.13 7.40 -3.90
C VAL A 43 -33.47 7.21 -5.25
N ILE A 44 -32.18 7.52 -5.33
CA ILE A 44 -31.35 7.28 -6.51
C ILE A 44 -30.61 5.96 -6.33
N THR A 45 -30.86 5.02 -7.25
CA THR A 45 -30.17 3.73 -7.29
C THR A 45 -28.89 3.82 -8.13
N GLU A 46 -29.02 4.34 -9.35
CA GLU A 46 -27.97 4.32 -10.37
C GLU A 46 -27.99 5.62 -11.22
N ILE A 47 -26.84 5.99 -11.80
CA ILE A 47 -26.71 7.11 -12.75
C ILE A 47 -25.97 6.59 -13.99
N LYS A 48 -26.55 6.80 -15.19
CA LYS A 48 -25.93 6.40 -16.45
C LYS A 48 -25.79 7.57 -17.43
N PRO A 49 -24.62 7.77 -18.02
CA PRO A 49 -23.35 7.09 -17.68
C PRO A 49 -22.83 7.56 -16.30
N GLU A 50 -22.06 6.71 -15.60
CA GLU A 50 -21.42 7.10 -14.32
C GLU A 50 -20.33 8.17 -14.51
N LEU A 51 -19.72 8.19 -15.70
CA LEU A 51 -18.76 9.18 -16.18
C LEU A 51 -19.36 9.87 -17.40
N PHE A 52 -19.42 11.20 -17.40
CA PHE A 52 -20.04 11.97 -18.48
C PHE A 52 -19.11 13.09 -18.96
N THR A 53 -19.26 13.52 -20.22
CA THR A 53 -18.65 14.74 -20.77
C THR A 53 -19.62 15.92 -20.67
N ARG A 54 -19.09 17.15 -20.63
CA ARG A 54 -19.93 18.36 -20.59
C ARG A 54 -20.89 18.43 -21.78
N GLY A 55 -22.16 18.75 -21.51
CA GLY A 55 -23.21 18.76 -22.53
C GLY A 55 -23.78 17.38 -22.90
N GLN A 56 -23.26 16.28 -22.33
CA GLN A 56 -23.82 14.95 -22.47
C GLN A 56 -25.11 14.80 -21.65
N GLU A 57 -26.06 14.04 -22.19
CA GLU A 57 -27.27 13.66 -21.48
C GLU A 57 -26.97 12.55 -20.46
N ILE A 58 -27.47 12.72 -19.24
CA ILE A 58 -27.38 11.75 -18.15
C ILE A 58 -28.77 11.30 -17.77
N THR A 59 -28.93 10.02 -17.50
CA THR A 59 -30.14 9.41 -16.95
C THR A 59 -29.90 8.91 -15.52
N ILE A 60 -30.69 9.41 -14.59
CA ILE A 60 -30.78 8.92 -13.21
C ILE A 60 -31.85 7.85 -13.16
N TYR A 61 -31.56 6.72 -12.51
CA TYR A 61 -32.53 5.68 -12.18
C TYR A 61 -32.78 5.64 -10.68
N GLY A 62 -34.02 5.32 -10.30
CA GLY A 62 -34.41 5.26 -8.91
C GLY A 62 -35.90 5.04 -8.71
N GLU A 63 -36.40 5.50 -7.58
CA GLU A 63 -37.79 5.36 -7.19
C GLU A 63 -38.34 6.63 -6.53
N HIS A 64 -39.65 6.84 -6.67
CA HIS A 64 -40.41 7.94 -6.06
C HIS A 64 -40.00 9.34 -6.53
N PHE A 65 -39.60 9.47 -7.79
CA PHE A 65 -39.31 10.76 -8.42
C PHE A 65 -40.58 11.55 -8.76
N GLY A 66 -41.73 10.88 -8.83
CA GLY A 66 -43.02 11.48 -9.18
C GLY A 66 -43.07 12.04 -10.60
N GLU A 67 -44.09 12.86 -10.86
CA GLU A 67 -44.27 13.58 -12.11
C GLU A 67 -43.65 14.98 -12.04
N PRO A 68 -43.19 15.54 -13.18
CA PRO A 68 -42.65 16.89 -13.23
C PRO A 68 -43.68 17.95 -12.77
N SER A 69 -43.21 18.87 -11.93
CA SER A 69 -43.97 19.95 -11.30
C SER A 69 -43.04 21.10 -10.86
N ASP A 70 -43.60 22.24 -10.48
CA ASP A 70 -42.80 23.38 -9.98
C ASP A 70 -42.05 23.07 -8.66
N PHE A 71 -42.47 22.01 -7.97
CA PHE A 71 -41.90 21.57 -6.69
C PHE A 71 -40.97 20.36 -6.82
N THR A 72 -40.59 19.98 -8.03
CA THR A 72 -39.65 18.89 -8.33
C THR A 72 -38.45 19.41 -9.10
N TRP A 73 -37.25 19.07 -8.64
CA TRP A 73 -36.01 19.55 -9.25
C TRP A 73 -34.83 18.63 -8.93
N ILE A 74 -33.79 18.72 -9.74
CA ILE A 74 -32.48 18.14 -9.43
C ILE A 74 -31.61 19.25 -8.82
N LYS A 75 -30.86 18.91 -7.77
CA LYS A 75 -29.81 19.77 -7.21
C LYS A 75 -28.45 19.15 -7.55
N ILE A 76 -27.56 19.95 -8.12
CA ILE A 76 -26.18 19.57 -8.48
C ILE A 76 -25.25 20.60 -7.86
N GLY A 77 -24.58 20.24 -6.77
CA GLY A 77 -23.91 21.24 -5.92
C GLY A 77 -24.89 22.31 -5.45
N ASP A 78 -24.57 23.57 -5.67
CA ASP A 78 -25.46 24.71 -5.42
C ASP A 78 -26.47 25.02 -6.55
N GLN A 79 -26.38 24.34 -7.69
CA GLN A 79 -27.28 24.58 -8.82
C GLN A 79 -28.58 23.80 -8.72
N LYS A 80 -29.68 24.44 -9.14
CA LYS A 80 -31.02 23.88 -9.16
C LYS A 80 -31.52 23.78 -10.61
N LEU A 81 -31.82 22.56 -11.06
CA LEU A 81 -32.39 22.27 -12.36
C LEU A 81 -33.87 21.85 -12.21
N ALA A 82 -34.79 22.64 -12.76
CA ALA A 82 -36.22 22.36 -12.66
C ALA A 82 -36.59 21.07 -13.42
N SER A 83 -37.59 20.33 -12.94
CA SER A 83 -38.02 19.11 -13.64
C SER A 83 -38.52 19.38 -15.06
N ALA A 84 -39.07 20.57 -15.33
CA ALA A 84 -39.54 20.98 -16.65
C ALA A 84 -38.41 21.20 -17.68
N THR A 85 -37.17 21.41 -17.23
CA THR A 85 -36.00 21.55 -18.11
C THR A 85 -35.31 20.21 -18.38
N CYS A 86 -35.78 19.13 -17.75
CA CYS A 86 -35.30 17.78 -18.01
C CYS A 86 -35.96 17.24 -19.28
N ARG A 87 -35.21 16.49 -20.07
CA ARG A 87 -35.71 15.88 -21.31
C ARG A 87 -36.76 14.81 -21.03
N GLN A 88 -36.58 14.06 -19.94
CA GLN A 88 -37.54 13.08 -19.47
C GLN A 88 -37.57 13.12 -17.94
N TRP A 89 -38.76 13.09 -17.36
CA TRP A 89 -38.94 12.92 -15.91
C TRP A 89 -40.15 12.03 -15.68
N ASN A 90 -39.95 10.90 -15.01
CA ASN A 90 -41.00 10.01 -14.55
C ASN A 90 -40.63 9.45 -13.18
N ASN A 91 -41.50 8.62 -12.61
CA ASN A 91 -41.35 8.13 -11.25
C ASN A 91 -40.10 7.25 -10.98
N SER A 92 -39.47 6.67 -12.01
CA SER A 92 -38.31 5.77 -11.88
C SER A 92 -37.08 6.19 -12.69
N SER A 93 -37.18 7.15 -13.61
CA SER A 93 -36.05 7.70 -14.33
C SER A 93 -36.18 9.18 -14.67
N ILE A 94 -35.03 9.87 -14.68
CA ILE A 94 -34.93 11.28 -15.05
C ILE A 94 -33.74 11.46 -16.00
N SER A 95 -33.96 12.02 -17.19
CA SER A 95 -32.92 12.31 -18.18
C SER A 95 -32.77 13.81 -18.40
N PHE A 96 -31.55 14.32 -18.30
CA PHE A 96 -31.25 15.75 -18.39
C PHE A 96 -29.81 16.00 -18.86
N THR A 97 -29.54 17.22 -19.32
CA THR A 97 -28.19 17.67 -19.69
C THR A 97 -27.57 18.45 -18.53
N VAL A 98 -26.33 18.14 -18.16
CA VAL A 98 -25.63 18.82 -17.05
C VAL A 98 -25.27 20.27 -17.44
N PRO A 99 -25.65 21.29 -16.65
CA PRO A 99 -25.31 22.69 -16.92
C PRO A 99 -23.80 22.97 -16.81
N GLU A 100 -23.27 23.90 -17.63
CA GLU A 100 -21.83 24.20 -17.74
C GLU A 100 -21.18 24.75 -16.45
N ALA A 101 -21.94 25.31 -15.51
CA ALA A 101 -21.42 26.06 -14.37
C ALA A 101 -21.38 25.29 -13.03
N SER A 102 -21.57 23.97 -13.02
CA SER A 102 -21.50 23.18 -11.78
C SER A 102 -20.07 22.68 -11.48
N HIS A 103 -19.32 23.39 -10.62
CA HIS A 103 -18.01 22.94 -10.14
C HIS A 103 -18.07 21.84 -9.06
N GLU A 104 -19.28 21.45 -8.65
CA GLU A 104 -19.53 20.64 -7.47
C GLU A 104 -20.13 19.28 -7.80
N LYS A 105 -19.80 18.30 -6.96
CA LYS A 105 -19.76 16.88 -7.33
C LYS A 105 -20.92 16.05 -6.79
N LEU A 106 -21.90 16.66 -6.14
CA LEU A 106 -22.98 15.95 -5.46
C LEU A 106 -24.32 16.26 -6.11
N LEU A 107 -25.05 15.20 -6.45
CA LEU A 107 -26.38 15.25 -7.03
C LEU A 107 -27.41 14.66 -6.07
N SER A 108 -28.55 15.35 -5.95
CA SER A 108 -29.76 14.84 -5.32
C SER A 108 -31.00 15.24 -6.08
N VAL A 109 -32.02 14.38 -6.05
CA VAL A 109 -33.35 14.67 -6.58
C VAL A 109 -34.24 15.17 -5.45
N HIS A 110 -34.93 16.28 -5.66
CA HIS A 110 -35.84 16.88 -4.71
C HIS A 110 -37.27 16.81 -5.24
N VAL A 111 -38.16 16.24 -4.43
CA VAL A 111 -39.57 16.06 -4.77
C VAL A 111 -40.41 16.61 -3.62
N ASN A 112 -41.11 17.71 -3.86
CA ASN A 112 -42.05 18.30 -2.90
C ASN A 112 -41.43 18.53 -1.50
N GLY A 113 -40.23 19.12 -1.46
CA GLY A 113 -39.51 19.44 -0.23
C GLY A 113 -38.73 18.28 0.41
N LYS A 114 -38.75 17.06 -0.17
CA LYS A 114 -37.94 15.92 0.29
C LYS A 114 -36.78 15.67 -0.68
N SER A 115 -35.57 15.48 -0.13
CA SER A 115 -34.34 15.19 -0.90
C SER A 115 -34.05 13.70 -0.92
N SER A 116 -33.44 13.22 -2.00
CA SER A 116 -32.91 11.86 -2.11
C SER A 116 -31.57 11.69 -1.37
N ASN A 117 -31.04 10.47 -1.38
CA ASN A 117 -29.63 10.23 -1.13
C ASN A 117 -28.75 11.02 -2.13
N LEU A 118 -27.56 11.38 -1.68
CA LEU A 118 -26.56 12.06 -2.49
C LEU A 118 -25.81 11.03 -3.33
N LYS A 119 -25.60 11.34 -4.61
CA LYS A 119 -24.74 10.56 -5.53
C LYS A 119 -23.68 11.48 -6.11
N PHE A 120 -22.50 10.92 -6.36
CA PHE A 120 -21.41 11.67 -6.93
C PHE A 120 -21.55 11.74 -8.45
N LEU A 121 -21.39 12.92 -9.06
CA LEU A 121 -21.21 13.08 -10.50
C LEU A 121 -19.72 13.29 -10.79
N ALA A 122 -19.15 12.44 -11.65
CA ALA A 122 -17.77 12.53 -12.09
C ALA A 122 -17.71 13.04 -13.55
N ASP A 123 -17.32 14.31 -13.71
CA ASP A 123 -17.03 14.93 -15.01
C ASP A 123 -15.70 14.36 -15.55
N THR A 124 -15.75 13.80 -16.76
CA THR A 124 -14.58 13.26 -17.47
C THR A 124 -13.54 14.31 -17.80
N ASP A 125 -13.92 15.59 -17.92
CA ASP A 125 -12.99 16.71 -18.13
C ASP A 125 -12.29 17.18 -16.82
N MET A 126 -12.78 16.74 -15.67
CA MET A 126 -12.21 17.03 -14.33
C MET A 126 -11.50 15.84 -13.69
N LEU A 127 -11.70 14.62 -14.20
CA LEU A 127 -10.61 13.65 -14.20
C LEU A 127 -9.43 14.31 -14.91
N PRO A 128 -8.15 14.03 -14.57
CA PRO A 128 -7.07 14.38 -15.47
C PRO A 128 -7.37 13.69 -16.80
N ALA A 129 -8.06 14.41 -17.69
CA ALA A 129 -8.18 14.10 -19.07
C ALA A 129 -6.74 14.21 -19.54
N TYR A 130 -6.09 13.06 -19.64
CA TYR A 130 -5.14 12.85 -20.71
C TYR A 130 -5.94 13.13 -21.97
N HIS A 131 -6.02 14.40 -22.35
CA HIS A 131 -6.50 14.76 -23.66
C HIS A 131 -5.56 14.03 -24.59
N HIS A 132 -6.06 12.95 -25.20
CA HIS A 132 -5.59 12.50 -26.49
C HIS A 132 -5.92 13.62 -27.50
N LYS A 133 -5.25 14.77 -27.38
CA LYS A 133 -4.59 15.23 -28.59
C LYS A 133 -3.77 14.03 -29.03
N LYS A 134 -3.89 13.62 -30.29
CA LYS A 134 -2.79 12.93 -30.97
C LYS A 134 -1.58 13.89 -30.99
N ASN A 135 -1.07 14.28 -29.83
CA ASN A 135 0.34 14.47 -29.67
C ASN A 135 0.86 13.06 -29.88
N VAL A 136 1.57 12.86 -30.98
CA VAL A 136 2.51 11.75 -31.07
C VAL A 136 3.45 12.00 -29.90
N PHE A 137 3.15 11.44 -28.72
CA PHE A 137 4.04 11.50 -27.59
C PHE A 137 5.21 10.61 -27.99
N LEU A 138 6.27 11.29 -28.41
CA LEU A 138 7.50 10.64 -28.79
C LEU A 138 8.05 9.93 -27.56
N GLN A 139 8.63 8.76 -27.77
CA GLN A 139 9.32 8.02 -26.72
C GLN A 139 10.34 8.93 -26.01
N PRO A 140 10.62 8.68 -24.73
CA PRO A 140 11.67 9.42 -24.03
C PRO A 140 12.99 9.28 -24.80
N GLN A 141 13.76 10.35 -24.90
CA GLN A 141 15.05 10.33 -25.58
C GLN A 141 16.11 10.96 -24.69
N ILE A 142 17.16 10.21 -24.38
CA ILE A 142 18.33 10.71 -23.64
C ILE A 142 19.32 11.25 -24.67
N GLU A 143 19.61 12.54 -24.60
CA GLU A 143 20.51 13.24 -25.53
C GLU A 143 21.93 13.37 -24.94
N SER A 144 22.04 13.65 -23.65
CA SER A 144 23.33 13.79 -22.97
C SER A 144 23.22 13.56 -21.47
N SER A 145 24.37 13.51 -20.79
CA SER A 145 24.46 13.56 -19.34
C SER A 145 25.57 14.51 -18.90
N ASN A 146 25.56 14.92 -17.63
CA ASN A 146 26.68 15.65 -17.05
C ASN A 146 27.93 14.76 -16.84
N THR A 147 27.76 13.44 -16.74
CA THR A 147 28.83 12.44 -16.61
C THR A 147 28.35 11.08 -17.12
N ASP A 148 29.22 10.36 -17.80
CA ASP A 148 29.00 8.99 -18.25
C ASP A 148 29.45 7.94 -17.21
N ALA A 149 30.09 8.39 -16.12
CA ALA A 149 30.65 7.48 -15.13
C ALA A 149 30.57 8.00 -13.69
N ALA A 150 29.92 7.23 -12.83
CA ALA A 150 29.70 7.57 -11.43
C ALA A 150 29.68 6.34 -10.51
N GLU A 151 29.76 6.57 -9.20
CA GLU A 151 29.66 5.54 -8.16
C GLU A 151 28.21 5.44 -7.64
N ILE A 152 27.85 4.34 -6.98
CA ILE A 152 26.54 4.18 -6.31
C ILE A 152 26.30 5.35 -5.34
N GLY A 153 25.10 5.93 -5.37
CA GLY A 153 24.69 7.07 -4.53
C GLY A 153 25.09 8.45 -5.07
N LYS A 154 25.98 8.56 -6.08
CA LYS A 154 26.27 9.85 -6.72
C LYS A 154 25.10 10.30 -7.59
N ILE A 155 24.77 11.59 -7.53
CA ILE A 155 23.82 12.22 -8.45
C ILE A 155 24.45 12.33 -9.85
N ILE A 156 23.69 11.92 -10.85
CA ILE A 156 23.93 12.20 -12.27
C ILE A 156 22.72 12.94 -12.84
N SER A 157 22.97 13.79 -13.83
CA SER A 157 21.95 14.53 -14.56
C SER A 157 21.87 13.99 -15.98
N LEU A 158 20.67 13.60 -16.41
CA LEU A 158 20.37 13.19 -17.78
C LEU A 158 19.54 14.28 -18.45
N TYR A 159 19.93 14.69 -19.65
CA TYR A 159 19.24 15.71 -20.43
C TYR A 159 18.68 15.09 -21.70
N GLY A 160 17.49 15.51 -22.08
CA GLY A 160 16.81 14.95 -23.22
C GLY A 160 15.42 15.51 -23.46
N LYS A 161 14.51 14.68 -23.99
CA LYS A 161 13.16 15.07 -24.38
C LYS A 161 12.15 13.99 -24.01
N ASN A 162 10.91 14.40 -23.76
CA ASN A 162 9.76 13.53 -23.51
C ASN A 162 9.92 12.64 -22.29
N PHE A 163 10.63 13.10 -21.26
CA PHE A 163 10.67 12.40 -19.97
C PHE A 163 9.35 12.56 -19.20
N GLY A 164 8.49 13.49 -19.61
CA GLY A 164 7.26 13.84 -18.92
C GLY A 164 7.49 14.93 -17.86
N THR A 165 6.51 15.80 -17.69
CA THR A 165 6.57 16.93 -16.75
C THR A 165 6.64 16.51 -15.28
N ALA A 166 6.23 15.27 -14.98
CA ALA A 166 6.37 14.62 -13.69
C ALA A 166 6.66 13.13 -13.90
N ARG A 167 7.21 12.47 -12.88
CA ARG A 167 7.61 11.06 -12.97
C ARG A 167 6.43 10.13 -13.29
N ASN A 168 5.28 10.33 -12.65
CA ASN A 168 4.05 9.54 -12.88
C ASN A 168 4.29 8.01 -12.95
N GLY A 169 5.14 7.47 -12.07
CA GLY A 169 5.46 6.04 -12.06
C GLY A 169 6.59 5.60 -13.00
N ALA A 170 7.08 6.48 -13.89
CA ALA A 170 8.21 6.20 -14.77
C ALA A 170 9.42 5.67 -14.00
N LEU A 171 10.14 4.77 -14.65
CA LEU A 171 11.28 4.05 -14.11
C LEU A 171 12.56 4.51 -14.79
N VAL A 172 13.64 4.56 -14.02
CA VAL A 172 14.99 4.70 -14.56
C VAL A 172 15.78 3.46 -14.18
N VAL A 173 16.35 2.81 -15.18
CA VAL A 173 16.91 1.47 -15.07
C VAL A 173 18.35 1.47 -15.57
N PHE A 174 19.23 0.84 -14.80
CA PHE A 174 20.62 0.57 -15.15
C PHE A 174 20.77 -0.91 -15.47
N THR A 175 21.11 -1.25 -16.70
CA THR A 175 21.26 -2.63 -17.17
C THR A 175 22.70 -2.90 -17.63
N ALA A 176 23.07 -4.17 -17.75
CA ALA A 176 24.31 -4.55 -18.41
C ALA A 176 24.29 -4.16 -19.91
N ALA A 177 25.48 -4.04 -20.52
CA ALA A 177 25.60 -3.56 -21.91
C ALA A 177 24.91 -4.46 -22.95
N ASN A 178 24.81 -5.76 -22.67
CA ASN A 178 24.17 -6.77 -23.52
C ASN A 178 22.65 -6.87 -23.31
N GLU A 179 22.09 -6.22 -22.30
CA GLU A 179 20.66 -6.19 -22.08
C GLU A 179 19.99 -5.25 -23.09
N ILE A 180 19.04 -5.79 -23.85
CA ILE A 180 18.30 -5.06 -24.88
C ILE A 180 16.86 -4.91 -24.40
N LEU A 181 16.54 -3.74 -23.87
CA LEU A 181 15.14 -3.36 -23.63
C LEU A 181 14.51 -2.93 -24.96
N ASN A 182 13.47 -3.63 -25.38
CA ASN A 182 12.75 -3.30 -26.60
C ASN A 182 12.09 -1.92 -26.47
N LYS A 183 12.30 -1.03 -27.44
CA LYS A 183 11.81 0.37 -27.39
C LYS A 183 10.30 0.47 -27.19
N THR A 184 9.55 -0.54 -27.61
CA THR A 184 8.08 -0.58 -27.47
C THR A 184 7.59 -0.93 -26.08
N VAL A 185 8.46 -1.40 -25.18
CA VAL A 185 8.09 -1.74 -23.81
C VAL A 185 7.61 -0.49 -23.08
N LYS A 186 6.41 -0.56 -22.54
CA LYS A 186 5.78 0.50 -21.75
C LYS A 186 5.69 0.11 -20.29
N LEU A 187 5.55 1.11 -19.44
CA LEU A 187 5.30 0.90 -18.01
C LEU A 187 4.02 0.07 -17.76
N SER A 188 2.98 0.27 -18.57
CA SER A 188 1.73 -0.49 -18.53
C SER A 188 1.89 -2.00 -18.78
N ASP A 189 2.99 -2.41 -19.40
CA ASP A 189 3.23 -3.82 -19.75
C ASP A 189 3.81 -4.60 -18.56
N HIS A 190 4.04 -3.94 -17.41
CA HIS A 190 4.70 -4.52 -16.23
C HIS A 190 6.00 -5.25 -16.61
N PRO A 191 6.98 -4.54 -17.22
CA PRO A 191 8.13 -5.19 -17.81
C PRO A 191 8.98 -5.92 -16.77
N SER A 192 9.33 -7.16 -17.06
CA SER A 192 10.40 -7.87 -16.36
C SER A 192 11.72 -7.21 -16.70
N ILE A 193 12.34 -6.57 -15.71
CA ILE A 193 13.55 -5.76 -15.88
C ILE A 193 14.73 -6.51 -15.27
N ASN A 194 15.72 -6.84 -16.11
CA ASN A 194 16.99 -7.36 -15.64
C ASN A 194 18.00 -6.22 -15.44
N GLY A 195 17.92 -5.54 -14.29
CA GLY A 195 18.78 -4.40 -13.98
C GLY A 195 18.45 -3.76 -12.64
N ALA A 196 19.26 -2.78 -12.26
CA ALA A 196 19.02 -1.98 -11.07
C ALA A 196 18.06 -0.83 -11.38
N ILE A 197 17.03 -0.68 -10.56
CA ILE A 197 15.98 0.33 -10.75
C ILE A 197 16.17 1.42 -9.69
N CYS A 198 16.12 2.69 -10.11
CA CYS A 198 16.06 3.81 -9.17
C CYS A 198 14.82 3.68 -8.28
N SER A 199 15.03 3.80 -6.97
CA SER A 199 14.02 3.55 -5.96
C SER A 199 13.61 4.84 -5.24
N PRO A 200 12.30 5.13 -5.13
CA PRO A 200 11.84 6.27 -4.34
C PRO A 200 12.14 6.07 -2.84
N VAL A 201 12.14 4.83 -2.33
CA VAL A 201 12.43 4.57 -0.90
C VAL A 201 13.90 4.73 -0.56
N ASN A 202 14.80 4.61 -1.55
CA ASN A 202 16.23 4.91 -1.38
C ASN A 202 16.57 6.37 -1.72
N PHE A 203 15.57 7.20 -2.05
CA PHE A 203 15.76 8.59 -2.46
C PHE A 203 16.64 8.72 -3.72
N ASP A 204 16.51 7.79 -4.65
CA ASP A 204 17.29 7.79 -5.89
C ASP A 204 16.82 8.87 -6.87
N TYR A 205 15.59 9.36 -6.74
CA TYR A 205 15.07 10.46 -7.55
C TYR A 205 15.25 11.80 -6.82
N ASP A 206 16.04 12.71 -7.41
CA ASP A 206 16.31 14.04 -6.86
C ASP A 206 15.47 15.12 -7.55
N TYR A 207 15.35 15.03 -8.88
CA TYR A 207 14.58 15.98 -9.69
C TYR A 207 14.06 15.33 -10.96
N TRP A 208 12.87 15.75 -11.40
CA TRP A 208 12.23 15.29 -12.62
C TRP A 208 11.57 16.44 -13.37
N SER A 209 11.81 16.50 -14.67
CA SER A 209 11.11 17.37 -15.61
C SER A 209 11.10 16.70 -16.99
N ASP A 210 10.41 17.31 -17.96
CA ASP A 210 10.34 16.76 -19.32
C ASP A 210 11.71 16.71 -20.05
N ARG A 211 12.69 17.52 -19.59
CA ARG A 211 13.98 17.73 -20.26
C ARG A 211 15.20 17.36 -19.43
N GLU A 212 15.05 17.23 -18.12
CA GLU A 212 16.15 16.94 -17.19
C GLU A 212 15.67 15.98 -16.10
N LEU A 213 16.47 14.94 -15.86
CA LEU A 213 16.37 14.07 -14.70
C LEU A 213 17.64 14.20 -13.86
N ARG A 214 17.49 14.38 -12.53
CA ARG A 214 18.60 14.20 -11.58
C ARG A 214 18.31 12.99 -10.72
N ILE A 215 19.19 12.00 -10.79
CA ILE A 215 19.03 10.72 -10.12
C ILE A 215 20.33 10.31 -9.45
N ARG A 216 20.23 9.60 -8.34
CA ARG A 216 21.37 8.91 -7.73
C ARG A 216 21.51 7.54 -8.39
N VAL A 217 22.75 7.16 -8.68
CA VAL A 217 23.05 5.80 -9.19
C VAL A 217 22.56 4.78 -8.15
N PRO A 218 21.61 3.90 -8.50
CA PRO A 218 20.95 3.05 -7.53
C PRO A 218 21.86 1.92 -7.05
N ASP A 219 21.49 1.33 -5.90
CA ASP A 219 22.12 0.09 -5.44
C ASP A 219 21.92 -1.04 -6.45
N GLY A 220 22.97 -1.86 -6.65
CA GLY A 220 22.99 -2.94 -7.63
C GLY A 220 23.26 -2.52 -9.08
N ALA A 221 23.45 -1.21 -9.35
CA ALA A 221 23.80 -0.74 -10.68
C ALA A 221 25.08 -1.40 -11.19
N SER A 222 25.15 -1.63 -12.50
CA SER A 222 26.31 -2.19 -13.21
C SER A 222 26.70 -1.27 -14.38
N SER A 223 27.88 -1.52 -14.96
CA SER A 223 28.26 -0.81 -16.20
C SER A 223 27.47 -1.37 -17.38
N GLY A 224 26.96 -0.49 -18.23
CA GLY A 224 26.13 -0.86 -19.37
C GLY A 224 25.31 0.33 -19.85
N ASN A 225 23.99 0.23 -19.77
CA ASN A 225 23.07 1.22 -20.32
C ASN A 225 22.10 1.74 -19.27
N ILE A 226 21.72 3.02 -19.40
CA ILE A 226 20.61 3.64 -18.70
C ILE A 226 19.42 3.72 -19.66
N PHE A 227 18.25 3.36 -19.16
CA PHE A 227 16.97 3.48 -19.84
C PHE A 227 15.98 4.25 -18.98
N ILE A 228 15.12 5.04 -19.64
CA ILE A 228 13.94 5.66 -19.05
C ILE A 228 12.71 4.96 -19.63
N ILE A 229 11.88 4.40 -18.77
CA ILE A 229 10.65 3.70 -19.16
C ILE A 229 9.45 4.52 -18.70
N THR A 230 8.59 4.88 -19.66
CA THR A 230 7.36 5.66 -19.45
C THR A 230 6.17 4.90 -20.04
N ASP A 231 4.96 5.42 -19.87
CA ASP A 231 3.76 4.90 -20.57
C ASP A 231 3.85 5.07 -22.10
N GLN A 232 4.72 5.97 -22.58
CA GLN A 232 4.92 6.23 -24.01
C GLN A 232 5.98 5.31 -24.63
N GLY A 233 6.70 4.55 -23.81
CA GLY A 233 7.69 3.58 -24.22
C GLY A 233 9.03 3.76 -23.50
N THR A 234 10.05 3.09 -24.04
CA THR A 234 11.41 3.05 -23.48
C THR A 234 12.35 3.93 -24.30
N SER A 235 13.30 4.58 -23.62
CA SER A 235 14.26 5.47 -24.28
C SER A 235 15.30 4.75 -25.12
N ASN A 236 16.09 5.50 -25.89
CA ASN A 236 17.38 4.99 -26.37
C ASN A 236 18.25 4.56 -25.19
N PRO A 237 19.11 3.53 -25.37
CA PRO A 237 20.13 3.20 -24.39
C PRO A 237 21.10 4.37 -24.27
N TYR A 238 21.43 4.75 -23.04
CA TYR A 238 22.49 5.71 -22.76
C TYR A 238 23.65 5.02 -22.03
N PRO A 239 24.85 4.90 -22.65
CA PRO A 239 25.97 4.21 -22.02
C PRO A 239 26.36 4.81 -20.68
N PHE A 240 26.65 3.95 -19.70
CA PHE A 240 27.07 4.33 -18.36
C PHE A 240 28.13 3.38 -17.81
N LYS A 241 29.16 3.95 -17.17
CA LYS A 241 30.24 3.23 -16.53
C LYS A 241 30.19 3.38 -15.01
N LEU A 242 29.92 2.27 -14.33
CA LEU A 242 30.00 2.23 -12.87
C LEU A 242 31.46 2.33 -12.42
N LYS A 243 31.72 3.28 -11.52
CA LYS A 243 32.96 3.34 -10.73
C LYS A 243 32.70 2.59 -9.42
N ASN A 244 33.41 1.50 -9.17
CA ASN A 244 33.29 0.75 -7.91
C ASN A 244 34.67 0.54 -7.27
N ARG A 245 34.99 1.39 -6.29
CA ARG A 245 36.25 1.30 -5.53
C ARG A 245 36.10 0.49 -4.25
N VAL A 246 34.89 0.45 -3.69
CA VAL A 246 34.62 -0.16 -2.39
C VAL A 246 34.59 -1.68 -2.47
N GLY A 247 34.14 -2.25 -3.58
CA GLY A 247 34.07 -3.70 -3.69
C GLY A 247 33.36 -4.22 -4.93
N SER A 248 32.76 -5.40 -4.82
CA SER A 248 31.83 -5.93 -5.82
C SER A 248 30.63 -6.60 -5.15
N LYS A 249 29.54 -6.66 -5.89
CA LYS A 249 28.30 -7.37 -5.53
C LYS A 249 27.92 -8.25 -6.71
N ILE A 250 27.74 -9.55 -6.46
CA ILE A 250 27.47 -10.54 -7.50
C ILE A 250 26.11 -11.16 -7.22
N TYR A 251 25.26 -11.21 -8.25
CA TYR A 251 23.94 -11.82 -8.22
C TYR A 251 24.00 -13.15 -8.95
N THR A 252 23.62 -14.24 -8.29
CA THR A 252 23.64 -15.61 -8.84
C THR A 252 22.45 -16.40 -8.30
N ASP A 253 22.31 -17.68 -8.68
CA ASP A 253 21.22 -18.57 -8.23
C ASP A 253 19.85 -17.88 -8.34
N LYS A 254 19.55 -17.36 -9.53
CA LYS A 254 18.23 -16.79 -9.81
C LYS A 254 17.19 -17.90 -9.67
N ARG A 255 16.16 -17.65 -8.88
CA ARG A 255 15.00 -18.54 -8.70
C ARG A 255 13.72 -17.75 -8.88
N SER A 256 12.76 -18.32 -9.58
CA SER A 256 11.42 -17.72 -9.69
C SER A 256 10.46 -18.47 -8.78
N TYR A 257 9.80 -17.76 -7.87
CA TYR A 257 8.91 -18.32 -6.85
C TYR A 257 7.47 -17.95 -7.13
N GLN A 258 6.59 -18.95 -7.11
CA GLN A 258 5.16 -18.73 -6.96
C GLN A 258 4.78 -18.86 -5.48
N VAL A 259 4.28 -17.78 -4.91
CA VAL A 259 3.99 -17.66 -3.47
C VAL A 259 2.52 -17.37 -3.26
N VAL A 260 1.95 -17.98 -2.22
CA VAL A 260 0.56 -17.79 -1.80
C VAL A 260 0.52 -17.14 -0.42
N GLU A 261 -0.25 -16.08 -0.31
CA GLU A 261 -0.65 -15.45 0.93
C GLU A 261 -2.14 -15.69 1.18
N GLU A 262 -2.53 -16.01 2.41
CA GLU A 262 -3.93 -16.29 2.74
C GLU A 262 -4.30 -15.80 4.15
N ILE A 263 -5.51 -15.25 4.25
CA ILE A 263 -6.16 -14.90 5.51
C ILE A 263 -7.58 -15.47 5.53
N GLU A 264 -7.97 -15.95 6.70
CA GLU A 264 -9.33 -16.36 7.01
C GLU A 264 -9.87 -15.56 8.20
N ILE A 265 -11.02 -14.92 8.02
CA ILE A 265 -11.78 -14.26 9.08
C ILE A 265 -13.06 -15.06 9.32
N SER A 266 -13.35 -15.34 10.58
CA SER A 266 -14.53 -16.09 11.01
C SER A 266 -15.09 -15.55 12.31
N ASN A 267 -16.21 -16.13 12.79
CA ASN A 267 -16.85 -15.78 14.06
C ASN A 267 -17.15 -14.27 14.19
N ILE A 268 -17.52 -13.62 13.08
CA ILE A 268 -17.81 -12.19 13.06
C ILE A 268 -19.11 -11.93 13.83
N VAL A 269 -19.03 -11.04 14.82
CA VAL A 269 -20.19 -10.49 15.54
C VAL A 269 -20.31 -9.02 15.16
N ALA A 270 -21.38 -8.66 14.46
CA ALA A 270 -21.52 -7.33 13.86
C ALA A 270 -22.97 -6.83 13.82
N SER A 271 -23.11 -5.50 13.90
CA SER A 271 -24.36 -4.79 13.61
C SER A 271 -24.18 -3.90 12.38
N LYS A 272 -25.25 -3.68 11.60
CA LYS A 272 -25.21 -2.80 10.41
C LYS A 272 -25.54 -1.35 10.82
N PRO A 273 -24.91 -0.33 10.22
CA PRO A 273 -23.85 -0.43 9.21
C PRO A 273 -22.49 -0.77 9.83
N ASN A 274 -21.68 -1.53 9.09
CA ASN A 274 -20.29 -1.82 9.46
C ASN A 274 -19.37 -1.86 8.25
N THR A 275 -18.06 -1.71 8.50
CA THR A 275 -17.02 -1.85 7.48
C THR A 275 -15.80 -2.55 8.06
N PHE A 276 -15.24 -3.49 7.29
CA PHE A 276 -14.01 -4.21 7.59
C PHE A 276 -13.02 -3.98 6.43
N PHE A 277 -11.90 -3.35 6.72
CA PHE A 277 -10.74 -3.27 5.85
C PHE A 277 -9.67 -4.29 6.21
N ILE A 278 -9.16 -5.01 5.20
CA ILE A 278 -8.04 -5.95 5.33
C ILE A 278 -6.95 -5.53 4.35
N ARG A 279 -5.72 -5.42 4.85
CA ARG A 279 -4.54 -4.97 4.09
C ARG A 279 -3.52 -6.10 3.99
N MET A 280 -3.39 -6.68 2.81
CA MET A 280 -2.44 -7.77 2.54
C MET A 280 -1.15 -7.21 1.93
N PRO A 281 0.05 -7.47 2.49
CA PRO A 281 1.31 -6.95 1.97
C PRO A 281 1.63 -7.41 0.56
N ILE A 282 2.05 -6.47 -0.29
CA ILE A 282 2.65 -6.81 -1.58
C ILE A 282 4.15 -6.98 -1.36
N PRO A 283 4.77 -8.09 -1.81
CA PRO A 283 6.22 -8.26 -1.74
C PRO A 283 6.96 -7.05 -2.34
N PRO A 284 7.96 -6.47 -1.63
CA PRO A 284 8.67 -5.28 -2.12
C PRO A 284 9.68 -5.64 -3.21
N ILE A 285 9.84 -4.72 -4.16
CA ILE A 285 10.95 -4.76 -5.13
C ILE A 285 12.22 -4.25 -4.45
N THR A 286 13.29 -5.02 -4.54
CA THR A 286 14.61 -4.74 -3.99
C THR A 286 15.69 -5.17 -4.99
N GLY A 287 16.97 -4.90 -4.70
CA GLY A 287 18.06 -5.39 -5.54
C GLY A 287 18.12 -6.92 -5.63
N VAL A 288 17.59 -7.63 -4.64
CA VAL A 288 17.67 -9.10 -4.52
C VAL A 288 16.35 -9.82 -4.81
N GLN A 289 15.23 -9.07 -4.87
CA GLN A 289 13.88 -9.55 -5.13
C GLN A 289 13.21 -8.62 -6.15
N ASN A 290 12.90 -9.10 -7.35
CA ASN A 290 12.31 -8.26 -8.41
C ASN A 290 11.32 -9.05 -9.27
N ASN A 291 10.88 -8.46 -10.39
CA ASN A 291 9.92 -9.06 -11.33
C ASN A 291 8.67 -9.61 -10.64
N ILE A 292 8.11 -8.81 -9.74
CA ILE A 292 6.96 -9.19 -8.91
C ILE A 292 5.69 -8.96 -9.73
N SER A 293 4.92 -10.02 -9.94
CA SER A 293 3.61 -9.96 -10.58
C SER A 293 2.55 -10.62 -9.72
N ILE A 294 1.37 -10.00 -9.70
CA ILE A 294 0.20 -10.55 -9.02
C ILE A 294 -0.50 -11.48 -10.00
N LEU A 295 -0.56 -12.77 -9.70
CA LEU A 295 -1.18 -13.77 -10.57
C LEU A 295 -2.68 -13.87 -10.34
N SER A 296 -3.13 -13.76 -9.10
CA SER A 296 -4.54 -13.87 -8.72
C SER A 296 -4.80 -13.23 -7.37
N ILE A 297 -5.92 -12.53 -7.24
CA ILE A 297 -6.46 -12.07 -5.95
C ILE A 297 -7.92 -12.49 -5.88
N LYS A 298 -8.29 -13.25 -4.83
CA LYS A 298 -9.67 -13.69 -4.61
C LYS A 298 -10.06 -13.45 -3.15
N PRO A 299 -11.20 -12.79 -2.86
CA PRO A 299 -12.09 -12.06 -3.79
C PRO A 299 -11.41 -10.84 -4.42
N LYS A 300 -12.05 -10.21 -5.41
CA LYS A 300 -11.52 -8.99 -6.05
C LYS A 300 -11.32 -7.90 -4.98
N PRO A 301 -10.15 -7.24 -4.92
CA PRO A 301 -9.89 -6.23 -3.91
C PRO A 301 -10.63 -4.94 -4.20
N PHE A 302 -10.74 -4.09 -3.18
CA PHE A 302 -11.25 -2.72 -3.34
C PHE A 302 -10.22 -1.84 -4.06
N VAL A 303 -8.93 -1.99 -3.70
CA VAL A 303 -7.79 -1.37 -4.39
C VAL A 303 -6.66 -2.39 -4.48
N GLU A 304 -6.13 -2.63 -5.68
CA GLU A 304 -5.07 -3.62 -5.90
C GLU A 304 -3.72 -3.21 -5.29
N ASN A 305 -3.38 -1.93 -5.34
CA ASN A 305 -2.18 -1.40 -4.71
C ASN A 305 -2.48 -0.06 -4.01
N PHE A 306 -2.49 -0.11 -2.69
CA PHE A 306 -2.61 1.02 -1.80
C PHE A 306 -1.50 0.93 -0.74
N GLN A 307 -0.52 1.84 -0.80
CA GLN A 307 0.59 1.91 0.16
C GLN A 307 1.29 0.54 0.35
N ASP A 308 1.74 -0.08 -0.75
CA ASP A 308 2.41 -1.38 -0.75
C ASP A 308 1.56 -2.54 -0.15
N SER A 309 0.25 -2.42 -0.29
CA SER A 309 -0.69 -3.44 0.14
C SER A 309 -1.88 -3.54 -0.81
N THR A 310 -2.42 -4.75 -0.97
CA THR A 310 -3.76 -4.89 -1.51
C THR A 310 -4.78 -4.57 -0.42
N LEU A 311 -5.74 -3.70 -0.74
CA LEU A 311 -6.80 -3.32 0.18
C LEU A 311 -8.12 -4.02 -0.18
N HIS A 312 -8.64 -4.80 0.76
CA HIS A 312 -9.98 -5.38 0.71
C HIS A 312 -10.92 -4.59 1.60
N ARG A 313 -12.17 -4.42 1.14
CA ARG A 313 -13.24 -3.75 1.90
C ARG A 313 -14.50 -4.60 1.87
N PHE A 314 -15.00 -4.93 3.05
CA PHE A 314 -16.29 -5.58 3.24
C PHE A 314 -17.23 -4.62 3.98
N SER A 315 -18.46 -4.52 3.53
CA SER A 315 -19.47 -3.60 4.10
C SER A 315 -20.69 -4.40 4.52
N ASP A 316 -21.33 -3.96 5.60
CA ASP A 316 -22.58 -4.53 6.10
C ASP A 316 -22.51 -6.05 6.31
N LEU A 317 -21.41 -6.51 6.89
CA LEU A 317 -21.20 -7.91 7.23
C LEU A 317 -22.27 -8.38 8.23
N GLU A 318 -22.79 -9.58 7.98
CA GLU A 318 -23.73 -10.25 8.86
C GLU A 318 -23.00 -11.09 9.89
N GLU A 319 -23.63 -11.30 11.04
CA GLU A 319 -23.12 -12.18 12.06
C GLU A 319 -22.92 -13.61 11.51
N GLY A 320 -21.78 -14.21 11.83
CA GLY A 320 -21.40 -15.53 11.32
C GLY A 320 -20.81 -15.56 9.90
N THR A 321 -20.67 -14.40 9.23
CA THR A 321 -20.01 -14.34 7.92
C THR A 321 -18.56 -14.83 8.00
N ASN A 322 -18.15 -15.69 7.07
CA ASN A 322 -16.77 -16.11 6.89
C ASN A 322 -16.16 -15.44 5.66
N ILE A 323 -14.95 -14.90 5.80
CA ILE A 323 -14.21 -14.25 4.72
C ILE A 323 -12.90 -15.02 4.53
N ARG A 324 -12.61 -15.43 3.29
CA ARG A 324 -11.31 -15.98 2.92
C ARG A 324 -10.74 -15.15 1.78
N ILE A 325 -9.53 -14.64 1.99
CA ILE A 325 -8.79 -13.92 0.95
C ILE A 325 -7.52 -14.69 0.64
N ARG A 326 -7.26 -14.90 -0.64
CA ARG A 326 -6.09 -15.60 -1.14
C ARG A 326 -5.45 -14.80 -2.28
N GLN A 327 -4.15 -14.56 -2.15
CA GLN A 327 -3.35 -13.82 -3.13
C GLN A 327 -2.17 -14.67 -3.60
N GLU A 328 -1.95 -14.68 -4.91
CA GLU A 328 -0.83 -15.36 -5.54
C GLU A 328 0.09 -14.37 -6.22
N TYR A 329 1.39 -14.57 -6.00
CA TYR A 329 2.45 -13.76 -6.58
C TYR A 329 3.44 -14.63 -7.32
N MET A 330 3.99 -14.13 -8.42
CA MET A 330 5.26 -14.59 -8.97
C MET A 330 6.32 -13.56 -8.65
N LEU A 331 7.52 -13.98 -8.25
CA LEU A 331 8.65 -13.10 -8.01
C LEU A 331 9.98 -13.79 -8.28
N ASP A 332 10.99 -13.01 -8.65
CA ASP A 332 12.36 -13.48 -8.80
C ASP A 332 13.19 -13.17 -7.56
N ARG A 333 14.07 -14.10 -7.20
CA ARG A 333 15.00 -14.02 -6.09
C ARG A 333 16.41 -14.40 -6.52
N TYR A 334 17.40 -13.75 -5.93
CA TYR A 334 18.80 -13.96 -6.25
C TYR A 334 19.61 -14.17 -4.98
N LYS A 335 20.58 -15.08 -5.05
CA LYS A 335 21.70 -15.10 -4.11
C LYS A 335 22.58 -13.89 -4.38
N VAL A 336 22.98 -13.19 -3.31
CA VAL A 336 23.94 -12.10 -3.39
C VAL A 336 25.15 -12.38 -2.55
N GLU A 337 26.31 -12.18 -3.17
CA GLU A 337 27.60 -12.26 -2.52
C GLU A 337 28.35 -10.93 -2.71
N THR A 338 28.83 -10.37 -1.60
CA THR A 338 29.61 -9.13 -1.59
C THR A 338 31.07 -9.40 -1.28
N LYS A 339 31.95 -8.64 -1.94
CA LYS A 339 33.38 -8.56 -1.61
C LYS A 339 33.71 -7.11 -1.36
N ILE A 340 33.97 -6.76 -0.11
CA ILE A 340 34.24 -5.38 0.31
C ILE A 340 35.71 -5.24 0.65
N ASN A 341 36.34 -4.19 0.14
CA ASN A 341 37.65 -3.73 0.57
C ASN A 341 37.47 -2.66 1.66
N PRO A 342 37.71 -2.98 2.95
CA PRO A 342 37.50 -2.03 4.03
C PRO A 342 38.33 -0.75 3.87
N ALA A 343 39.52 -0.81 3.27
CA ALA A 343 40.39 0.36 3.08
C ALA A 343 39.80 1.39 2.10
N ALA A 344 38.91 0.96 1.20
CA ALA A 344 38.23 1.84 0.25
C ALA A 344 36.88 2.36 0.76
N VAL A 345 36.39 1.87 1.92
CA VAL A 345 35.14 2.32 2.53
C VAL A 345 35.30 3.75 3.04
N ARG A 346 34.37 4.62 2.66
CA ARG A 346 34.36 6.02 3.10
C ARG A 346 34.02 6.14 4.59
N ILE A 347 34.75 7.01 5.27
CA ILE A 347 34.51 7.35 6.67
C ILE A 347 33.75 8.67 6.72
N ASN A 348 32.68 8.73 7.52
CA ASN A 348 31.86 9.93 7.76
C ASN A 348 31.26 10.59 6.49
N ALA A 349 31.13 9.85 5.39
CA ALA A 349 30.47 10.34 4.18
C ALA A 349 28.95 10.12 4.26
N LYS A 350 28.18 11.12 3.81
CA LYS A 350 26.71 11.11 3.75
C LYS A 350 26.24 11.82 2.47
N MET A 351 26.48 11.24 1.30
CA MET A 351 26.15 11.92 0.04
C MET A 351 24.67 11.80 -0.32
N ASN A 352 23.99 10.80 0.22
CA ASN A 352 22.53 10.70 0.22
C ASN A 352 21.98 11.06 1.60
N GLU A 353 21.99 12.35 1.93
CA GLU A 353 21.52 12.85 3.23
C GLU A 353 20.08 12.40 3.58
N PRO A 354 19.10 12.41 2.66
CA PRO A 354 17.75 11.90 2.94
C PRO A 354 17.75 10.42 3.34
N LEU A 355 18.53 9.57 2.65
CA LEU A 355 18.67 8.15 3.02
C LEU A 355 19.28 8.02 4.41
N TYR A 356 20.37 8.73 4.69
CA TYR A 356 20.97 8.68 6.03
C TYR A 356 19.98 9.15 7.10
N ALA A 357 19.30 10.27 6.91
CA ALA A 357 18.31 10.78 7.85
C ALA A 357 17.19 9.77 8.10
N ALA A 358 16.62 9.18 7.06
CA ALA A 358 15.53 8.20 7.17
C ALA A 358 15.97 6.89 7.85
N TYR A 359 17.13 6.35 7.46
CA TYR A 359 17.55 5.01 7.87
C TYR A 359 18.53 4.98 9.05
N THR A 360 18.93 6.13 9.60
CA THR A 360 19.53 6.23 10.94
C THR A 360 18.54 6.74 12.00
N ALA A 361 17.33 7.16 11.60
CA ALA A 361 16.33 7.64 12.55
C ALA A 361 15.94 6.57 13.58
N SER A 362 15.79 7.02 14.82
CA SER A 362 15.18 6.23 15.89
C SER A 362 13.67 6.31 15.80
N ASP A 363 12.98 5.23 16.13
CA ASP A 363 11.55 5.20 16.36
C ASP A 363 11.16 4.16 17.42
N THR A 364 9.87 3.94 17.65
CA THR A 364 9.38 2.98 18.64
C THR A 364 9.68 1.52 18.28
N PHE A 365 9.92 1.23 17.00
CA PHE A 365 10.22 -0.10 16.49
C PHE A 365 11.74 -0.38 16.52
N ILE A 366 12.54 0.63 16.21
CA ILE A 366 14.02 0.62 16.23
C ILE A 366 14.48 1.79 17.11
N PRO A 367 14.55 1.60 18.43
CA PRO A 367 14.88 2.63 19.41
C PRO A 367 16.40 2.94 19.43
N ALA A 368 16.94 3.46 18.34
CA ALA A 368 18.36 3.80 18.20
C ALA A 368 18.82 4.93 19.14
N ASN A 369 17.90 5.76 19.64
CA ASN A 369 18.17 6.84 20.60
C ASN A 369 18.00 6.41 22.06
N ASP A 370 17.63 5.15 22.31
CA ASP A 370 17.57 4.64 23.68
C ASP A 370 18.96 4.62 24.32
N GLU A 371 19.06 5.02 25.59
CA GLU A 371 20.34 5.16 26.28
C GLU A 371 21.11 3.83 26.39
N VAL A 372 20.41 2.72 26.60
CA VAL A 372 21.04 1.38 26.70
C VAL A 372 21.60 1.00 25.34
N ILE A 373 20.84 1.23 24.27
CA ILE A 373 21.28 0.98 22.90
C ILE A 373 22.50 1.84 22.53
N GLN A 374 22.48 3.14 22.84
CA GLN A 374 23.61 4.04 22.54
C GLN A 374 24.86 3.65 23.32
N LYS A 375 24.76 3.42 24.64
CA LYS A 375 25.88 2.97 25.48
C LYS A 375 26.44 1.63 24.99
N GLN A 376 25.57 0.67 24.68
CA GLN A 376 25.97 -0.63 24.15
C GLN A 376 26.68 -0.48 22.80
N SER A 377 26.09 0.27 21.86
CA SER A 377 26.68 0.52 20.54
C SER A 377 28.07 1.17 20.66
N GLN A 378 28.20 2.22 21.47
CA GLN A 378 29.47 2.90 21.73
C GLN A 378 30.52 1.96 22.33
N SER A 379 30.14 1.11 23.29
CA SER A 379 31.06 0.14 23.90
C SER A 379 31.57 -0.93 22.93
N ILE A 380 30.75 -1.30 21.93
CA ILE A 380 31.12 -2.25 20.87
C ILE A 380 32.05 -1.59 19.85
N VAL A 381 31.66 -0.42 19.32
CA VAL A 381 32.39 0.22 18.22
C VAL A 381 33.67 0.90 18.70
N LYS A 382 33.68 1.44 19.92
CA LYS A 382 34.81 2.18 20.51
C LYS A 382 35.33 3.26 19.54
N ASN A 383 36.61 3.22 19.20
CA ASN A 383 37.28 4.17 18.31
C ASN A 383 37.20 3.76 16.82
N GLU A 384 36.45 2.71 16.48
CA GLU A 384 36.28 2.32 15.08
C GLU A 384 35.59 3.44 14.30
N ARG A 385 36.16 3.81 13.15
CA ARG A 385 35.61 4.86 12.30
C ARG A 385 35.04 4.30 11.00
N ASN A 386 35.49 3.14 10.57
CA ASN A 386 35.04 2.52 9.33
C ASN A 386 33.63 1.93 9.51
N PRO A 387 32.61 2.43 8.78
CA PRO A 387 31.23 1.97 8.97
C PRO A 387 31.05 0.46 8.70
N TYR A 388 31.79 -0.13 7.77
CA TYR A 388 31.77 -1.57 7.54
C TYR A 388 32.30 -2.35 8.75
N LEU A 389 33.43 -1.91 9.32
CA LEU A 389 34.02 -2.57 10.49
C LEU A 389 33.19 -2.35 11.77
N LYS A 390 32.55 -1.19 11.91
CA LYS A 390 31.55 -0.94 12.97
C LYS A 390 30.40 -1.94 12.89
N ALA A 391 29.78 -2.07 11.70
CA ALA A 391 28.70 -3.03 11.47
C ALA A 391 29.16 -4.47 11.76
N LYS A 392 30.38 -4.84 11.33
CA LYS A 392 30.96 -6.15 11.62
C LYS A 392 31.14 -6.41 13.12
N LYS A 393 31.67 -5.43 13.86
CA LYS A 393 31.82 -5.52 15.33
C LYS A 393 30.48 -5.71 16.04
N ILE A 394 29.45 -4.98 15.62
CA ILE A 394 28.08 -5.11 16.15
C ILE A 394 27.50 -6.50 15.84
N TYR A 395 27.59 -6.94 14.59
CA TYR A 395 27.15 -8.26 14.17
C TYR A 395 27.85 -9.38 14.97
N THR A 396 29.18 -9.35 15.05
CA THR A 396 29.97 -10.31 15.82
C THR A 396 29.65 -10.27 17.31
N PHE A 397 29.42 -9.09 17.88
CA PHE A 397 29.02 -8.96 19.28
C PHE A 397 27.70 -9.70 19.55
N LEU A 398 26.68 -9.47 18.72
CA LEU A 398 25.37 -10.10 18.88
C LEU A 398 25.48 -11.63 18.79
N LEU A 399 26.18 -12.16 17.77
CA LEU A 399 26.37 -13.60 17.60
C LEU A 399 27.13 -14.29 18.75
N ASN A 400 28.00 -13.55 19.45
CA ASN A 400 28.83 -14.10 20.51
C ASN A 400 28.23 -13.92 21.92
N ASN A 401 27.37 -12.91 22.12
CA ASN A 401 26.89 -12.53 23.45
C ASN A 401 25.40 -12.81 23.66
N ILE A 402 24.65 -13.09 22.61
CA ILE A 402 23.22 -13.41 22.68
C ILE A 402 23.02 -14.86 22.24
N LYS A 403 22.33 -15.64 23.10
CA LYS A 403 21.99 -17.02 22.81
C LYS A 403 20.73 -17.08 21.94
N PRO A 404 20.74 -17.87 20.85
CA PRO A 404 19.57 -18.06 20.02
C PRO A 404 18.46 -18.78 20.80
N LYS A 405 17.21 -18.36 20.59
CA LYS A 405 16.00 -19.07 21.03
C LYS A 405 15.04 -19.25 19.85
N GLN A 406 14.20 -20.27 19.93
CA GLN A 406 13.07 -20.40 19.00
C GLN A 406 12.06 -19.28 19.25
N GLY A 407 11.40 -18.82 18.18
CA GLY A 407 10.37 -17.78 18.29
C GLY A 407 9.16 -18.27 19.08
N ASN A 408 8.61 -17.42 19.95
CA ASN A 408 7.41 -17.70 20.73
C ASN A 408 6.37 -16.58 20.50
N PRO A 409 5.09 -16.89 20.19
CA PRO A 409 4.02 -15.89 20.11
C PRO A 409 3.91 -14.97 21.34
N GLU A 410 4.25 -15.44 22.53
CA GLU A 410 4.26 -14.63 23.76
C GLU A 410 5.31 -13.50 23.76
N ASP A 411 6.30 -13.57 22.86
CA ASP A 411 7.28 -12.50 22.68
C ASP A 411 6.74 -11.34 21.85
N ALA A 412 5.55 -11.48 21.25
CA ALA A 412 4.90 -10.45 20.47
C ALA A 412 4.59 -9.20 21.32
N GLY A 413 5.29 -8.09 21.01
CA GLY A 413 5.11 -6.81 21.69
C GLY A 413 6.06 -6.56 22.86
N LYS A 414 6.97 -7.50 23.19
CA LYS A 414 8.09 -7.20 24.09
C LYS A 414 9.05 -6.20 23.41
N PRO A 415 9.61 -5.24 24.17
CA PRO A 415 10.59 -4.31 23.63
C PRO A 415 11.88 -5.06 23.26
N ILE A 416 12.52 -4.68 22.15
CA ILE A 416 13.73 -5.38 21.66
C ILE A 416 14.91 -5.30 22.64
N ILE A 417 14.93 -4.29 23.52
CA ILE A 417 15.96 -4.10 24.55
C ILE A 417 15.94 -5.26 25.56
N ALA A 418 14.78 -5.87 25.81
CA ALA A 418 14.68 -7.02 26.71
C ALA A 418 15.52 -8.23 26.21
N ALA A 419 15.72 -8.36 24.91
CA ALA A 419 16.58 -9.40 24.34
C ALA A 419 18.08 -9.14 24.62
N LEU A 420 18.49 -7.87 24.69
CA LEU A 420 19.84 -7.48 25.07
C LEU A 420 20.11 -7.75 26.56
N GLU A 421 19.14 -7.47 27.42
CA GLU A 421 19.24 -7.70 28.87
C GLU A 421 19.25 -9.19 29.23
N SER A 422 18.30 -9.95 28.68
CA SER A 422 18.17 -11.39 28.93
C SER A 422 19.22 -12.24 28.20
N LYS A 423 19.91 -11.65 27.20
CA LYS A 423 20.84 -12.35 26.29
C LYS A 423 20.20 -13.56 25.58
N LEU A 424 18.89 -13.47 25.32
CA LEU A 424 18.11 -14.48 24.60
C LEU A 424 17.31 -13.79 23.50
N ALA A 425 17.50 -14.21 22.24
CA ALA A 425 16.87 -13.58 21.08
C ALA A 425 16.53 -14.60 19.99
N ASP A 426 15.39 -14.41 19.33
CA ASP A 426 15.09 -15.08 18.06
C ASP A 426 15.59 -14.25 16.86
N ALA A 427 15.29 -14.69 15.63
CA ALA A 427 15.70 -13.97 14.41
C ALA A 427 15.12 -12.54 14.32
N TYR A 428 13.91 -12.33 14.85
CA TYR A 428 13.29 -11.00 14.92
C TYR A 428 14.08 -10.07 15.85
N ASP A 429 14.31 -10.52 17.08
CA ASP A 429 15.04 -9.76 18.10
C ASP A 429 16.47 -9.42 17.64
N MET A 430 17.18 -10.38 17.06
CA MET A 430 18.55 -10.20 16.57
C MET A 430 18.63 -9.18 15.42
N SER A 431 17.69 -9.23 14.47
CA SER A 431 17.67 -8.34 13.32
C SER A 431 17.36 -6.90 13.73
N LEU A 432 16.40 -6.70 14.62
CA LEU A 432 16.05 -5.36 15.11
C LEU A 432 17.13 -4.80 16.03
N LEU A 433 17.76 -5.61 16.89
CA LEU A 433 18.90 -5.17 17.71
C LEU A 433 20.08 -4.76 16.84
N PHE A 434 20.39 -5.53 15.78
CA PHE A 434 21.41 -5.15 14.81
C PHE A 434 21.09 -3.78 14.20
N CYS A 435 19.85 -3.56 13.77
CA CYS A 435 19.43 -2.27 13.25
C CYS A 435 19.55 -1.15 14.29
N ALA A 436 19.06 -1.34 15.52
CA ALA A 436 19.12 -0.32 16.57
C ALA A 436 20.57 0.09 16.91
N LEU A 437 21.45 -0.90 17.09
CA LEU A 437 22.87 -0.65 17.40
C LEU A 437 23.62 -0.01 16.24
N THR A 438 23.37 -0.41 14.99
CA THR A 438 24.00 0.19 13.81
C THR A 438 23.52 1.61 13.55
N ARG A 439 22.22 1.88 13.71
CA ARG A 439 21.67 3.24 13.63
C ARG A 439 22.26 4.15 14.70
N ALA A 440 22.38 3.66 15.94
CA ALA A 440 23.06 4.38 17.02
C ALA A 440 24.53 4.68 16.71
N ALA A 441 25.19 3.82 15.90
CA ALA A 441 26.56 4.04 15.41
C ALA A 441 26.66 4.97 14.18
N GLY A 442 25.52 5.52 13.72
CA GLY A 442 25.43 6.41 12.56
C GLY A 442 25.42 5.69 11.21
N ILE A 443 25.09 4.40 11.18
CA ILE A 443 25.07 3.57 9.98
C ILE A 443 23.62 3.33 9.57
N PRO A 444 23.20 3.68 8.34
CA PRO A 444 21.85 3.42 7.90
C PRO A 444 21.58 1.92 7.86
N SER A 445 20.48 1.48 8.45
CA SER A 445 20.09 0.07 8.45
C SER A 445 18.59 -0.10 8.44
N VAL A 446 18.13 -1.24 7.92
CA VAL A 446 16.71 -1.56 7.77
C VAL A 446 16.46 -3.04 8.03
N PRO A 447 15.50 -3.41 8.89
CA PRO A 447 15.10 -4.79 9.04
C PRO A 447 14.16 -5.17 7.90
N THR A 448 14.20 -6.44 7.51
CA THR A 448 13.32 -7.02 6.49
C THR A 448 12.57 -8.17 7.13
N ALA A 449 11.27 -8.25 6.89
CA ALA A 449 10.45 -9.39 7.30
C ALA A 449 9.96 -10.15 6.08
N GLY A 450 9.85 -11.46 6.26
CA GLY A 450 9.34 -12.33 5.23
C GLY A 450 9.35 -13.78 5.67
N ILE A 451 9.72 -14.65 4.73
CA ILE A 451 9.87 -16.08 4.94
C ILE A 451 11.23 -16.58 4.45
N VAL A 452 11.67 -17.69 5.03
CA VAL A 452 12.77 -18.52 4.51
C VAL A 452 12.28 -19.91 4.15
N ILE A 453 12.93 -20.53 3.19
CA ILE A 453 12.53 -21.80 2.59
C ILE A 453 13.62 -22.84 2.86
N ASP A 454 13.25 -23.98 3.45
CA ASP A 454 14.19 -25.09 3.67
C ASP A 454 14.33 -25.98 2.42
N SER A 455 15.22 -26.98 2.50
CA SER A 455 15.43 -27.95 1.41
C SER A 455 14.20 -28.82 1.10
N ASN A 456 13.25 -28.93 2.04
CA ASN A 456 11.99 -29.65 1.88
C ASN A 456 10.85 -28.75 1.37
N LYS A 457 11.14 -27.49 1.01
CA LYS A 457 10.18 -26.46 0.58
C LYS A 457 9.19 -26.03 1.66
N ASN A 458 9.50 -26.30 2.94
CA ASN A 458 8.76 -25.72 4.05
C ASN A 458 9.10 -24.23 4.16
N THR A 459 8.11 -23.45 4.59
CA THR A 459 8.23 -22.00 4.73
C THR A 459 8.14 -21.62 6.20
N TYR A 460 9.04 -20.76 6.63
CA TYR A 460 9.13 -20.30 8.01
C TYR A 460 9.19 -18.79 8.06
N LEU A 461 8.49 -18.18 9.02
CA LEU A 461 8.62 -16.75 9.29
C LEU A 461 10.07 -16.43 9.63
N HIS A 462 10.59 -15.34 9.06
CA HIS A 462 11.96 -14.93 9.29
C HIS A 462 12.17 -13.44 9.15
N TRP A 463 13.24 -12.98 9.79
CA TRP A 463 13.66 -11.59 9.79
C TRP A 463 15.16 -11.52 9.64
N TRP A 464 15.61 -10.58 8.83
CA TRP A 464 17.02 -10.27 8.62
C TRP A 464 17.17 -8.76 8.52
N ALA A 465 18.36 -8.27 8.20
CA ALA A 465 18.61 -6.83 8.08
C ALA A 465 19.50 -6.50 6.88
N GLU A 466 19.55 -5.22 6.56
CA GLU A 466 20.52 -4.66 5.64
C GLU A 466 21.15 -3.42 6.28
N PHE A 467 22.40 -3.13 5.93
CA PHE A 467 23.06 -1.86 6.25
C PHE A 467 23.64 -1.21 5.00
N TYR A 468 23.73 0.12 4.99
CA TYR A 468 24.16 0.88 3.82
C TYR A 468 25.61 1.37 3.95
N LEU A 469 26.38 1.25 2.87
CA LEU A 469 27.67 1.91 2.72
C LEU A 469 27.67 2.86 1.53
N GLU A 470 28.10 4.09 1.78
CA GLU A 470 28.30 5.12 0.76
C GLU A 470 29.25 4.63 -0.35
N GLY A 471 28.84 4.79 -1.62
CA GLY A 471 29.62 4.32 -2.77
C GLY A 471 29.52 2.81 -3.05
N PHE A 472 28.80 2.03 -2.24
CA PHE A 472 28.61 0.59 -2.43
C PHE A 472 27.14 0.13 -2.44
N GLY A 473 26.29 0.74 -1.61
CA GLY A 473 24.87 0.39 -1.52
C GLY A 473 24.50 -0.46 -0.29
N TRP A 474 23.36 -1.15 -0.36
CA TRP A 474 22.83 -1.96 0.74
C TRP A 474 23.52 -3.32 0.81
N ILE A 475 23.84 -3.77 2.02
CA ILE A 475 24.54 -5.02 2.30
C ILE A 475 23.67 -5.85 3.22
N PRO A 476 23.28 -7.07 2.81
CA PRO A 476 22.44 -7.92 3.64
C PRO A 476 23.22 -8.52 4.80
N VAL A 477 22.54 -8.72 5.92
CA VAL A 477 23.00 -9.54 7.03
C VAL A 477 21.87 -10.41 7.56
N ASP A 478 22.17 -11.65 7.94
CA ASP A 478 21.21 -12.54 8.58
C ASP A 478 21.81 -13.20 9.83
N LEU A 479 21.46 -12.63 10.99
CA LEU A 479 21.88 -13.16 12.29
C LEU A 479 21.11 -14.43 12.68
N GLY A 480 19.91 -14.62 12.16
CA GLY A 480 19.07 -15.78 12.46
C GLY A 480 19.64 -17.05 11.84
N LEU A 481 19.85 -17.07 10.52
CA LEU A 481 20.44 -18.23 9.84
C LEU A 481 21.93 -18.41 10.17
N ALA A 482 22.67 -17.34 10.50
CA ALA A 482 24.00 -17.47 11.11
C ALA A 482 24.00 -18.28 12.43
N CYS A 483 22.85 -18.34 13.09
CA CYS A 483 22.59 -19.08 14.33
C CYS A 483 21.67 -20.30 14.15
N ASN A 484 21.42 -20.77 12.92
CA ASN A 484 20.50 -21.89 12.61
C ASN A 484 19.04 -21.67 13.04
N MET A 485 18.56 -20.43 13.01
CA MET A 485 17.16 -20.10 13.26
C MET A 485 16.48 -19.76 11.94
N PRO A 486 15.42 -20.46 11.52
CA PRO A 486 14.74 -21.56 12.21
C PRO A 486 15.35 -22.95 11.95
N PHE A 487 16.24 -23.08 10.96
CA PHE A 487 16.90 -24.32 10.58
C PHE A 487 18.35 -24.07 10.15
N ASP A 488 19.12 -25.14 9.91
CA ASP A 488 20.46 -25.05 9.33
C ASP A 488 20.37 -24.88 7.80
N SER A 489 20.81 -23.75 7.27
CA SER A 489 20.79 -23.47 5.84
C SER A 489 21.78 -24.29 5.02
N GLY A 490 22.70 -25.02 5.67
CA GLY A 490 23.76 -25.78 5.01
C GLY A 490 24.92 -24.92 4.49
N VAL A 491 24.87 -23.60 4.71
CA VAL A 491 25.96 -22.69 4.36
C VAL A 491 27.18 -22.93 5.26
N GLN A 492 28.33 -23.20 4.64
CA GLN A 492 29.61 -23.32 5.33
C GLN A 492 30.04 -21.97 5.91
N ASP A 493 30.57 -21.98 7.13
CA ASP A 493 30.96 -20.76 7.85
C ASP A 493 29.87 -19.67 7.86
N LYS A 494 28.62 -20.11 8.05
CA LYS A 494 27.41 -19.25 8.05
C LYS A 494 27.53 -17.97 8.85
N LYS A 495 28.25 -18.00 9.99
CA LYS A 495 28.48 -16.80 10.81
C LYS A 495 29.19 -15.71 10.01
N ASN A 496 30.24 -16.05 9.25
CA ASN A 496 30.94 -15.08 8.41
C ASN A 496 30.21 -14.83 7.09
N TRP A 497 29.59 -15.86 6.50
CA TRP A 497 28.94 -15.74 5.20
C TRP A 497 27.71 -14.82 5.24
N TYR A 498 26.83 -14.97 6.23
CA TYR A 498 25.65 -14.09 6.40
C TYR A 498 26.01 -12.68 6.90
N PHE A 499 27.29 -12.31 7.01
CA PHE A 499 27.70 -10.91 7.13
C PHE A 499 28.11 -10.36 5.76
N GLY A 500 27.12 -9.95 4.97
CA GLY A 500 27.31 -9.36 3.66
C GLY A 500 26.81 -10.18 2.49
N ASN A 501 26.35 -11.41 2.74
CA ASN A 501 25.77 -12.28 1.73
C ASN A 501 24.37 -12.74 2.17
N ILE A 502 23.56 -13.12 1.19
CA ILE A 502 22.24 -13.71 1.41
C ILE A 502 21.93 -14.70 0.28
N ASP A 503 21.27 -15.80 0.60
CA ASP A 503 20.87 -16.81 -0.37
C ASP A 503 19.56 -16.44 -1.10
N ALA A 504 19.19 -17.27 -2.08
CA ALA A 504 17.99 -17.09 -2.88
C ALA A 504 16.71 -17.60 -2.16
N PHE A 505 16.81 -18.18 -0.95
CA PHE A 505 15.70 -18.83 -0.24
C PHE A 505 14.94 -17.90 0.70
N HIS A 506 15.25 -16.61 0.68
CA HIS A 506 14.55 -15.56 1.42
C HIS A 506 13.50 -14.91 0.53
N ILE A 507 12.26 -14.75 1.00
CA ILE A 507 11.24 -13.95 0.30
C ILE A 507 10.77 -12.86 1.23
N ALA A 508 10.99 -11.60 0.84
CA ALA A 508 10.59 -10.44 1.62
C ALA A 508 9.11 -10.09 1.37
N PHE A 509 8.41 -9.70 2.42
CA PHE A 509 7.06 -9.08 2.35
C PHE A 509 7.04 -7.66 2.91
N SER A 510 8.14 -7.22 3.55
CA SER A 510 8.34 -5.83 3.92
C SER A 510 9.82 -5.53 4.08
N ARG A 511 10.22 -4.30 3.73
CA ARG A 511 11.57 -3.77 3.94
C ARG A 511 11.46 -2.50 4.77
N GLY A 512 11.72 -2.62 6.06
CA GLY A 512 11.39 -1.61 7.06
C GLY A 512 9.92 -1.63 7.44
N ILE A 513 9.57 -0.83 8.46
CA ILE A 513 8.18 -0.73 8.93
C ILE A 513 7.34 0.09 7.95
N GLN A 514 6.25 -0.51 7.47
CA GLN A 514 5.23 0.16 6.66
C GLN A 514 4.22 0.84 7.60
N ARG A 515 4.32 2.18 7.70
CA ARG A 515 3.41 2.98 8.51
C ARG A 515 2.24 3.43 7.65
N GLN A 516 1.04 3.06 8.08
CA GLN A 516 -0.20 3.36 7.38
C GLN A 516 -1.14 4.17 8.27
N THR A 517 -1.88 5.08 7.64
CA THR A 517 -2.88 5.90 8.33
C THR A 517 -4.22 5.13 8.40
N PRO A 518 -4.91 5.17 9.54
CA PRO A 518 -6.28 4.65 9.65
C PRO A 518 -7.21 5.29 8.63
N MET A 519 -8.14 4.51 8.08
CA MET A 519 -9.18 5.00 7.16
C MET A 519 -10.52 5.26 7.86
N ILE A 520 -10.74 4.67 9.03
CA ILE A 520 -11.96 4.76 9.82
C ILE A 520 -11.67 5.61 11.06
N LEU A 521 -12.41 6.72 11.20
CA LEU A 521 -12.39 7.51 12.41
C LEU A 521 -12.92 6.67 13.59
N ASN A 522 -12.14 6.56 14.66
CA ASN A 522 -12.43 5.71 15.83
C ASN A 522 -12.61 4.21 15.51
N GLY A 523 -12.01 3.73 14.42
CA GLY A 523 -11.96 2.31 14.09
C GLY A 523 -11.08 1.51 15.05
N ARG A 524 -11.34 0.21 15.15
CA ARG A 524 -10.44 -0.74 15.81
C ARG A 524 -9.40 -1.19 14.82
N ILE A 525 -8.13 -1.21 15.23
CA ILE A 525 -6.98 -1.60 14.39
C ILE A 525 -6.32 -2.82 15.00
N VAL A 526 -5.98 -3.79 14.15
CA VAL A 526 -5.12 -4.91 14.52
C VAL A 526 -3.79 -4.82 13.79
N SER A 527 -2.71 -4.94 14.55
CA SER A 527 -1.33 -5.03 14.06
C SER A 527 -0.82 -6.46 14.20
N GLY A 528 -0.36 -7.07 13.12
CA GLY A 528 0.39 -8.33 13.12
C GLY A 528 1.79 -8.13 13.68
N LYS A 529 1.93 -8.32 14.99
CA LYS A 529 3.23 -8.31 15.69
C LYS A 529 4.02 -9.58 15.32
N ARG A 530 5.33 -9.45 15.09
CA ARG A 530 6.22 -10.57 14.68
C ARG A 530 5.61 -11.43 13.55
N SER A 531 5.10 -10.77 12.51
CA SER A 531 4.55 -11.41 11.30
C SER A 531 5.53 -11.29 10.11
N TYR A 532 5.21 -11.94 8.99
CA TYR A 532 6.01 -11.91 7.76
C TYR A 532 6.12 -10.52 7.13
N ALA A 533 5.30 -9.55 7.54
CA ALA A 533 5.47 -8.15 7.18
C ALA A 533 5.49 -7.23 8.42
N LEU A 534 6.37 -6.24 8.41
CA LEU A 534 6.45 -5.19 9.44
C LEU A 534 5.52 -4.05 9.05
N ARG A 535 4.34 -4.00 9.66
CA ARG A 535 3.36 -2.93 9.39
C ARG A 535 2.49 -2.60 10.58
N THR A 536 1.97 -1.38 10.59
CA THR A 536 1.17 -0.85 11.70
C THR A 536 -0.30 -1.27 11.65
N ILE A 537 -0.85 -1.55 10.46
CA ILE A 537 -2.27 -1.87 10.28
C ILE A 537 -2.39 -3.07 9.33
N TRP A 538 -2.93 -4.19 9.81
CA TRP A 538 -3.32 -5.34 8.98
C TRP A 538 -4.83 -5.36 8.74
N GLU A 539 -5.57 -5.02 9.79
CA GLU A 539 -7.02 -5.04 9.82
C GLU A 539 -7.52 -3.76 10.45
N GLU A 540 -8.65 -3.27 9.96
CA GLU A 540 -9.31 -2.12 10.51
C GLU A 540 -10.83 -2.26 10.40
N THR A 541 -11.54 -2.12 11.52
CA THR A 541 -12.99 -2.32 11.58
C THR A 541 -13.71 -1.15 12.21
N THR A 542 -14.95 -0.92 11.78
CA THR A 542 -15.87 -0.03 12.51
C THR A 542 -16.21 -0.61 13.88
N PRO A 543 -16.50 0.22 14.90
CA PRO A 543 -16.94 -0.26 16.22
C PRO A 543 -18.16 -1.21 16.22
N SER A 544 -18.98 -1.14 15.18
CA SER A 544 -20.13 -2.01 14.97
C SER A 544 -19.77 -3.49 14.75
N ILE A 545 -18.50 -3.82 14.48
CA ILE A 545 -17.94 -5.18 14.53
C ILE A 545 -17.32 -5.36 15.91
N SER A 546 -18.03 -6.05 16.80
CA SER A 546 -17.66 -6.16 18.21
C SER A 546 -16.65 -7.26 18.49
N ALA A 547 -16.66 -8.34 17.70
CA ALA A 547 -15.73 -9.46 17.79
C ALA A 547 -15.56 -10.17 16.44
N TYR A 548 -14.42 -10.81 16.24
CA TYR A 548 -14.12 -11.72 15.13
C TYR A 548 -12.85 -12.53 15.44
N THR A 549 -12.60 -13.58 14.67
CA THR A 549 -11.34 -14.34 14.68
C THR A 549 -10.60 -14.12 13.37
N SER A 550 -9.30 -13.83 13.44
CA SER A 550 -8.42 -13.67 12.28
C SER A 550 -7.31 -14.70 12.28
N LEU A 551 -7.17 -15.46 11.20
CA LEU A 551 -6.08 -16.39 10.98
C LEU A 551 -5.26 -15.95 9.76
N TRP A 552 -4.13 -15.29 10.01
CA TRP A 552 -3.12 -15.00 9.01
C TRP A 552 -2.19 -16.20 8.86
N ARG A 553 -2.18 -16.83 7.68
CA ARG A 553 -1.30 -17.96 7.42
C ARG A 553 0.09 -17.45 7.03
N THR A 554 1.14 -18.15 7.47
CA THR A 554 2.49 -17.94 6.93
C THR A 554 2.46 -18.17 5.41
N PRO A 555 2.97 -17.23 4.59
CA PRO A 555 2.98 -17.39 3.15
C PRO A 555 3.71 -18.67 2.73
N LYS A 556 3.17 -19.35 1.73
CA LYS A 556 3.69 -20.64 1.25
C LYS A 556 4.21 -20.54 -0.17
N VAL A 557 5.34 -21.18 -0.44
CA VAL A 557 5.81 -21.41 -1.80
C VAL A 557 5.07 -22.61 -2.38
N ILE A 558 4.39 -22.41 -3.51
CA ILE A 558 3.67 -23.48 -4.21
C ILE A 558 4.43 -24.01 -5.43
N ALA A 559 5.32 -23.20 -6.01
CA ALA A 559 6.21 -23.62 -7.09
C ALA A 559 7.52 -22.83 -7.08
N VAL A 560 8.57 -23.46 -7.61
CA VAL A 560 9.89 -22.85 -7.86
C VAL A 560 10.28 -23.25 -9.28
N TYR A 561 10.66 -22.25 -10.09
CA TYR A 561 11.05 -22.43 -11.49
C TYR A 561 12.52 -22.07 -11.70
#